data_AF-A0A5B6TJY1-F1
#
_entry.id   AF-A0A5B6TJY1-F1
#
_cell.length_a   1.000
_cell.length_b   1.000
_cell.length_c   1.000
_cell.angle_alpha   90.00
_cell.angle_beta   90.00
_cell.angle_gamma   90.00
#
_symmetry.space_group_name_H-M   'P 1'
#
loop_
_entity.id
_entity.type
_entity.pdbx_description
1 polymer ?
#
loop_
_entity_poly.entity_id
_entity_poly.type
_entity_poly.pdbx_seq_one_letter_code
_entity_poly.pdbx_strand_id
1 'polypeptide(L)' 'MMENLYLPGTVVFARVNPGLKLVVRRFAKRVYYCTVQENPAQKELVYFEREISNNPAGLSQ' A
#
# COMPACT_ATOMS: atom_id res chain seq x y z
N MET A 1 19.72 -1.23 7.36
CA MET A 1 19.05 -1.69 6.12
C MET A 1 17.67 -1.06 6.15
N MET A 2 17.29 -0.24 5.16
CA MET A 2 15.89 0.25 5.10
C MET A 2 15.09 -0.82 4.38
N GLU A 3 14.54 -1.74 5.16
CA GLU A 3 13.73 -2.84 4.68
C GLU A 3 12.41 -2.29 4.13
N ASN A 4 12.21 -2.45 2.83
CA ASN A 4 10.92 -2.33 2.21
C ASN A 4 9.98 -3.39 2.84
N LEU A 5 9.13 -2.97 3.78
CA LEU A 5 8.15 -3.81 4.49
C LEU A 5 7.22 -4.60 3.56
N TYR A 6 6.87 -4.01 2.41
CA TYR A 6 5.97 -4.61 1.42
C TYR A 6 6.68 -4.78 0.08
N LEU A 7 6.55 -5.98 -0.50
CA LEU A 7 7.14 -6.33 -1.78
C LEU A 7 6.19 -5.94 -2.93
N PRO A 8 6.71 -5.73 -4.15
CA PRO A 8 5.87 -5.57 -5.33
C PRO A 8 4.99 -6.81 -5.53
N GLY A 9 3.69 -6.60 -5.77
CA GLY A 9 2.65 -7.62 -5.81
C GLY A 9 1.90 -7.82 -4.49
N THR A 10 2.40 -7.28 -3.37
CA THR A 10 1.70 -7.36 -2.09
C THR A 10 0.43 -6.52 -2.09
N VAL A 11 -0.67 -7.09 -1.59
CA VAL A 11 -1.91 -6.37 -1.35
C VAL A 11 -1.85 -5.70 0.02
N VAL A 12 -2.02 -4.38 0.03
CA VAL A 12 -2.08 -3.53 1.23
C VAL A 12 -3.38 -2.72 1.19
N PHE A 13 -3.71 -2.12 2.32
CA PHE A 13 -4.91 -1.33 2.51
C PHE A 13 -4.52 0.07 2.96
N ALA A 14 -5.23 1.09 2.47
CA ALA A 14 -5.03 2.44 2.98
C ALA A 14 -5.59 2.55 4.40
N ARG A 15 -4.81 3.04 5.35
CA ARG A 15 -5.28 3.29 6.73
C ARG A 15 -6.41 4.30 6.79
N VAL A 16 -6.38 5.29 5.89
CA VAL A 16 -7.46 6.29 5.75
C VAL A 16 -8.75 5.67 5.17
N ASN A 17 -8.63 4.57 4.42
CA ASN A 17 -9.77 3.88 3.84
C ASN A 17 -9.48 2.36 3.78
N PRO A 18 -9.82 1.61 4.84
CA PRO A 18 -9.53 0.17 4.91
C PRO A 18 -10.26 -0.65 3.84
N GLY A 19 -11.28 -0.09 3.19
CA GLY A 19 -11.95 -0.72 2.05
C GLY A 19 -11.13 -0.66 0.74
N LEU A 20 -10.13 0.23 0.66
CA LEU A 20 -9.35 0.43 -0.56
C LEU A 20 -8.20 -0.58 -0.66
N LYS A 21 -8.37 -1.58 -1.53
CA LYS A 21 -7.33 -2.57 -1.84
C LYS A 21 -6.31 -2.02 -2.82
N LEU A 22 -5.05 -2.01 -2.39
CA LEU A 22 -3.93 -1.45 -3.12
C LEU A 22 -2.89 -2.54 -3.35
N VAL A 23 -2.37 -2.63 -4.56
CA VAL A 23 -1.30 -3.57 -4.91
C VAL A 23 0.00 -2.78 -5.03
N VAL A 24 0.99 -3.12 -4.22
CA VAL A 24 2.32 -2.49 -4.28
C VAL A 24 2.97 -2.79 -5.63
N ARG A 25 3.39 -1.77 -6.35
CA ARG A 25 4.11 -1.87 -7.63
C ARG A 25 5.59 -1.72 -7.45
N ARG A 26 6.00 -0.75 -6.64
CA ARG A 26 7.40 -0.47 -6.31
C ARG A 26 7.49 0.41 -5.07
N PHE A 27 8.61 0.31 -4.37
CA PHE A 27 8.99 1.25 -3.33
C PHE A 27 10.12 2.14 -3.84
N ALA A 28 9.95 3.45 -3.78
CA ALA A 28 10.99 4.40 -4.17
C ALA A 28 10.84 5.69 -3.35
N LYS A 29 11.95 6.39 -3.07
CA LYS A 29 11.93 7.66 -2.33
C LYS A 29 11.17 7.60 -0.98
N ARG A 30 11.22 6.46 -0.28
CA ARG A 30 10.48 6.20 0.98
C ARG A 30 8.94 6.25 0.85
N VAL A 31 8.43 6.04 -0.35
CA VAL A 31 6.99 5.92 -0.61
C VAL A 31 6.70 4.65 -1.42
N TYR A 32 5.53 4.07 -1.16
CA TYR A 32 5.01 2.93 -1.88
C TYR A 32 4.12 3.43 -3.00
N TYR A 33 4.47 3.03 -4.23
CA TYR A 33 3.63 3.19 -5.40
C TYR A 33 2.71 2.00 -5.46
N CYS A 34 1.42 2.25 -5.36
CA CYS A 34 0.40 1.21 -5.34
C CYS A 34 -0.68 1.49 -6.40
N THR A 35 -1.25 0.44 -6.94
CA THR A 35 -2.39 0.52 -7.87
C THR A 35 -3.65 -0.05 -7.22
N VAL A 36 -4.81 0.54 -7.49
CA VAL A 36 -6.08 0.01 -6.98
C VAL A 36 -6.36 -1.35 -7.60
N GLN A 37 -6.55 -2.39 -6.78
CA GLN A 37 -6.77 -3.75 -7.27
C GLN A 37 -8.04 -3.85 -8.12
N GLU A 38 -9.09 -3.14 -7.72
CA GLU A 38 -10.37 -3.11 -8.44
C GLU A 38 -10.28 -2.37 -9.78
N ASN A 39 -9.31 -1.47 -9.94
CA ASN A 39 -9.15 -0.70 -11.16
C ASN A 39 -7.67 -0.44 -11.48
N PRO A 40 -6.93 -1.43 -12.01
CA PRO A 40 -5.51 -1.31 -12.29
C PRO A 40 -5.18 -0.33 -13.43
N ALA A 41 -6.19 0.12 -14.20
CA ALA A 41 -6.03 1.17 -15.21
C ALA A 41 -6.00 2.59 -14.61
N GLN A 42 -6.34 2.74 -13.33
CA GLN A 42 -6.20 4.03 -12.65
C GLN A 42 -4.74 4.39 -12.39
N LYS A 43 -4.52 5.69 -12.20
CA LYS A 43 -3.21 6.25 -11.87
C LYS A 43 -2.65 5.60 -10.61
N GLU A 44 -1.34 5.36 -10.61
CA GLU A 44 -0.62 4.88 -9.42
C GLU A 44 -0.81 5.86 -8.27
N LEU A 45 -1.27 5.35 -7.14
CA LEU A 45 -1.42 6.06 -5.89
C LEU A 45 -0.14 5.93 -5.09
N VAL A 46 0.28 7.02 -4.47
CA VAL A 46 1.50 7.07 -3.68
C VAL A 46 1.11 7.16 -2.22
N TYR A 47 1.63 6.24 -1.42
CA TYR A 47 1.38 6.21 0.01
C TYR A 47 2.69 6.13 0.79
N PHE A 48 2.73 6.76 1.95
CA PHE A 48 3.78 6.53 2.93
C PHE A 48 3.55 5.18 3.63
N GLU A 49 4.63 4.56 4.09
CA GLU A 49 4.61 3.34 4.90
C GLU A 49 3.56 3.39 6.03
N ARG A 50 3.52 4.50 6.78
CA ARG A 50 2.58 4.73 7.90
C ARG A 50 1.12 4.91 7.49
N GLU A 51 0.83 5.08 6.20
CA GLU A 51 -0.50 5.29 5.64
C GLU A 51 -1.07 4.00 5.04
N ILE A 52 -0.25 2.97 4.86
CA ILE A 52 -0.68 1.67 4.39
C ILE A 52 -0.50 0.63 5.49
N SER A 53 -1.26 -0.46 5.38
CA SER A 53 -1.19 -1.58 6.30
C SER A 53 -1.51 -2.86 5.52
N ASN A 54 -0.86 -3.98 5.81
CA ASN A 54 -1.31 -5.27 5.25
C ASN A 54 -2.57 -5.80 5.97
N ASN A 55 -2.98 -5.14 7.05
CA ASN A 55 -4.15 -5.50 7.82
C ASN A 55 -5.29 -4.51 7.51
N PRO A 56 -6.43 -4.97 6.95
CA PRO A 56 -7.59 -4.13 6.68
C PRO A 56 -8.26 -3.60 7.95
N ALA A 57 -7.98 -4.18 9.12
CA ALA A 57 -8.40 -3.65 10.40
C ALA A 57 -7.17 -3.12 11.14
N GLY A 58 -7.14 -1.84 11.50
CA GLY A 58 -6.09 -1.25 12.33
C GLY A 58 -6.10 -1.76 13.78
N LEU A 59 -6.12 -3.08 13.97
CA LEU A 59 -5.90 -3.74 15.25
C LEU A 59 -4.43 -3.56 15.60
N SER A 60 -4.18 -2.47 16.30
CA SER A 60 -2.96 -2.18 17.03
C SER A 60 -2.64 -3.37 17.94
N GLN A 61 -1.44 -3.92 17.82
CA GLN A 61 -0.75 -4.54 18.96
C GLN A 61 -0.11 -3.44 19.79
#